data_AF-A0A7S7NKW6-F1
#
_entry.id   AF-A0A7S7NKW6-F1
#
_cell.length_a   1.000
_cell.length_b   1.000
_cell.length_c   1.000
_cell.angle_alpha   90.00
_cell.angle_beta   90.00
_cell.angle_gamma   90.00
#
_symmetry.space_group_name_H-M   'P 1'
#
loop_
_entity.id
_entity.type
_entity.pdbx_description
1 polymer ?
#
loop_
_entity_poly.entity_id
_entity_poly.type
_entity_poly.pdbx_seq_one_letter_code
_entity_poly.pdbx_strand_id
1 'polypeptide(L)'
;MSFLLLWLVGCVVTILHIEVMPDTSMGQGFEPLAVARSLAAGQGFSNPYQVLPTGPTAHCAPLYPWLVAGGIRLFGNEVRLTIPLALFHVFLHGLQFALLPLVSLRLLGDRRPGYVAAGLLVVPLFPLAVQIETILQTVTILVCLLIPIAAWSAVPAALLGALSLHVNPSGILLLGGWLWWKRPPRRWVAIYSFTLVAACVPWTIRNYTTFGKIFFLRDNLPLELYVSNNDESQAYTFQNSSLLRYHPDFSLSEAQDVQQMGEAAYMADRGRRARAWITSHPQRFLQLSAARAWLYWFPRIIKRPWRGALLSIMTILSLPGMYLLRRHPVFVTVFMVYPLLYYFIQADSRYRQPFLWATLLAAGFAFCAAFNRWRGDGTAATAEASGYPLP
;
A
#
# COMPACT_ATOMS: atom_id res chain seq x y z
N MET A 1 17.20 -1.25 -23.06
CA MET A 1 15.78 -0.83 -23.16
C MET A 1 15.61 0.51 -22.46
N SER A 2 15.07 1.53 -23.15
CA SER A 2 14.89 2.87 -22.60
C SER A 2 13.72 2.93 -21.61
N PHE A 3 13.74 3.90 -20.69
CA PHE A 3 12.66 4.15 -19.72
C PHE A 3 11.30 4.31 -20.39
N LEU A 4 11.25 5.09 -21.48
CA LEU A 4 10.05 5.35 -22.26
C LEU A 4 9.44 4.07 -22.85
N LEU A 5 10.28 3.16 -23.38
CA LEU A 5 9.79 1.90 -23.95
C LEU A 5 9.15 1.01 -22.88
N LEU A 6 9.80 0.88 -21.71
CA LEU A 6 9.22 0.13 -20.58
C LEU A 6 7.93 0.74 -20.07
N TRP A 7 7.87 2.06 -20.00
CA TRP A 7 6.67 2.78 -19.60
C TRP A 7 5.51 2.51 -20.57
N LEU A 8 5.75 2.63 -21.87
CA LEU A 8 4.76 2.31 -22.91
C LEU A 8 4.30 0.85 -22.84
N VAL A 9 5.23 -0.10 -22.68
CA VAL A 9 4.90 -1.52 -22.51
C VAL A 9 4.02 -1.73 -21.28
N GLY A 10 4.37 -1.13 -20.13
CA GLY A 10 3.55 -1.22 -18.92
C GLY A 10 2.14 -0.65 -19.10
N CYS A 11 2.01 0.48 -19.80
CA CYS A 11 0.70 1.05 -20.14
C CYS A 11 -0.13 0.08 -21.00
N VAL A 12 0.45 -0.46 -22.09
CA VAL A 12 -0.23 -1.41 -22.99
C VAL A 12 -0.64 -2.67 -22.24
N VAL A 13 0.27 -3.25 -21.46
CA VAL A 13 -0.02 -4.44 -20.62
C VAL A 13 -1.17 -4.16 -19.66
N THR A 14 -1.17 -3.00 -19.00
CA THR A 14 -2.23 -2.65 -18.05
C THR A 14 -3.58 -2.50 -18.74
N ILE A 15 -3.61 -1.92 -19.95
CA ILE A 15 -4.84 -1.85 -20.77
C ILE A 15 -5.35 -3.26 -21.09
N LEU A 16 -4.47 -4.17 -21.51
CA LEU A 16 -4.83 -5.57 -21.76
C LEU A 16 -5.35 -6.27 -20.49
N HIS A 17 -4.83 -5.92 -19.32
CA HIS A 17 -5.32 -6.47 -18.05
C HIS A 17 -6.74 -6.03 -17.71
N ILE A 18 -7.19 -4.84 -18.16
CA ILE A 18 -8.57 -4.37 -17.95
C ILE A 18 -9.57 -5.32 -18.61
N GLU A 19 -9.28 -5.78 -19.83
CA GLU A 19 -10.14 -6.73 -20.56
C GLU A 19 -10.25 -8.08 -19.83
N VAL A 20 -9.15 -8.54 -19.24
CA VAL A 20 -9.10 -9.79 -18.46
C VAL A 20 -9.76 -9.60 -17.07
N MET A 21 -9.77 -8.37 -16.57
CA MET A 21 -10.17 -8.03 -15.21
C MET A 21 -10.99 -6.74 -15.12
N PRO A 22 -12.24 -6.72 -15.64
CA PRO A 22 -13.08 -5.55 -15.54
C PRO A 22 -13.43 -5.31 -14.07
N ASP A 23 -12.91 -4.22 -13.51
CA ASP A 23 -13.22 -3.73 -12.15
C ASP A 23 -12.94 -2.21 -12.02
N THR A 24 -13.22 -1.48 -13.10
CA THR A 24 -12.94 -0.05 -13.22
C THR A 24 -14.11 0.84 -12.82
N SER A 25 -15.24 0.26 -12.40
CA SER A 25 -16.43 1.05 -12.06
C SER A 25 -16.22 1.83 -10.78
N MET A 26 -16.63 3.10 -10.76
CA MET A 26 -16.59 3.91 -9.53
C MET A 26 -17.49 3.27 -8.45
N GLY A 27 -18.69 2.81 -8.82
CA GLY A 27 -19.58 2.00 -7.95
C GLY A 27 -20.05 2.70 -6.67
N GLN A 28 -21.06 2.16 -5.99
CA GLN A 28 -21.34 2.57 -4.61
C GLN A 28 -20.45 1.74 -3.66
N GLY A 29 -19.88 2.40 -2.66
CA GLY A 29 -18.90 1.81 -1.73
C GLY A 29 -17.48 2.38 -1.87
N PHE A 30 -16.56 1.85 -1.04
CA PHE A 30 -15.19 2.32 -0.82
C PHE A 30 -15.09 3.68 -0.13
N GLU A 31 -14.48 3.68 1.04
CA GLU A 31 -14.33 4.86 1.89
C GLU A 31 -13.60 6.02 1.21
N PRO A 32 -12.51 5.80 0.43
CA PRO A 32 -11.85 6.90 -0.27
C PRO A 32 -12.75 7.59 -1.30
N LEU A 33 -13.60 6.84 -2.01
CA LEU A 33 -14.50 7.39 -3.02
C LEU A 33 -15.69 8.11 -2.38
N ALA A 34 -16.26 7.56 -1.31
CA ALA A 34 -17.31 8.23 -0.54
C ALA A 34 -16.84 9.60 -0.02
N VAL A 35 -15.63 9.66 0.55
CA VAL A 35 -15.02 10.93 0.97
C VAL A 35 -14.78 11.87 -0.21
N ALA A 36 -14.31 11.36 -1.35
CA ALA A 36 -14.10 12.16 -2.55
C ALA A 36 -15.40 12.81 -3.06
N ARG A 37 -16.53 12.09 -3.00
CA ARG A 37 -17.87 12.64 -3.33
C ARG A 37 -18.27 13.77 -2.40
N SER A 38 -18.12 13.58 -1.09
CA SER A 38 -18.43 14.64 -0.10
C SER A 38 -17.54 15.87 -0.28
N LEU A 39 -16.24 15.68 -0.56
CA LEU A 39 -15.34 16.78 -0.90
C LEU A 39 -15.80 17.52 -2.17
N ALA A 40 -16.14 16.79 -3.23
CA ALA A 40 -16.59 17.37 -4.49
C ALA A 40 -17.88 18.20 -4.30
N ALA A 41 -18.80 17.70 -3.47
CA ALA A 41 -20.06 18.35 -3.09
C ALA A 41 -19.91 19.52 -2.10
N GLY A 42 -18.70 19.84 -1.64
CA GLY A 42 -18.46 20.95 -0.71
C GLY A 42 -18.76 20.63 0.76
N GLN A 43 -18.97 19.37 1.11
CA GLN A 43 -19.26 18.90 2.48
C GLN A 43 -18.00 18.71 3.34
N GLY A 44 -16.83 19.06 2.80
CA GLY A 44 -15.53 18.81 3.41
C GLY A 44 -15.15 17.32 3.39
N PHE A 45 -14.14 16.97 4.18
CA PHE A 45 -13.65 15.59 4.32
C PHE A 45 -14.54 14.83 5.31
N SER A 46 -15.62 14.22 4.79
CA SER A 46 -16.73 13.66 5.56
C SER A 46 -17.33 12.41 4.90
N ASN A 47 -18.21 11.71 5.65
CA ASN A 47 -19.08 10.62 5.20
C ASN A 47 -18.36 9.49 4.43
N PRO A 48 -17.45 8.76 5.10
CA PRO A 48 -16.70 7.66 4.46
C PRO A 48 -17.54 6.41 4.24
N TYR A 49 -18.73 6.31 4.84
CA TYR A 49 -19.56 5.11 4.82
C TYR A 49 -20.82 5.34 3.99
N GLN A 50 -21.19 4.36 3.18
CA GLN A 50 -22.30 4.49 2.22
C GLN A 50 -23.70 4.37 2.84
N VAL A 51 -23.83 3.75 4.02
CA VAL A 51 -25.13 3.42 4.62
C VAL A 51 -25.91 4.68 5.03
N LEU A 52 -25.22 5.65 5.63
CA LEU A 52 -25.78 6.96 5.98
C LEU A 52 -24.68 8.02 6.19
N PRO A 53 -25.01 9.32 6.15
CA PRO A 53 -24.08 10.40 6.47
C PRO A 53 -23.64 10.36 7.95
N THR A 54 -22.35 10.13 8.18
CA THR A 54 -21.74 9.97 9.50
C THR A 54 -20.96 11.20 9.99
N GLY A 55 -20.83 12.23 9.14
CA GLY A 55 -20.18 13.49 9.50
C GLY A 55 -18.69 13.56 9.12
N PRO A 56 -17.93 14.51 9.70
CA PRO A 56 -16.50 14.66 9.42
C PRO A 56 -15.70 13.40 9.72
N THR A 57 -14.72 13.08 8.88
CA THR A 57 -13.92 11.85 9.00
C THR A 57 -12.41 12.10 8.85
N ALA A 58 -11.61 11.20 9.39
CA ALA A 58 -10.21 10.97 9.08
C ALA A 58 -9.92 9.48 8.81
N HIS A 59 -10.94 8.70 8.44
CA HIS A 59 -10.82 7.28 8.14
C HIS A 59 -9.80 7.00 7.01
N CYS A 60 -9.76 7.88 6.00
CA CYS A 60 -8.85 7.79 4.85
C CYS A 60 -7.68 8.76 4.96
N ALA A 61 -6.53 8.37 4.40
CA ALA A 61 -5.45 9.32 4.14
C ALA A 61 -5.87 10.31 3.03
N PRO A 62 -5.43 11.57 3.08
CA PRO A 62 -6.14 12.65 2.38
C PRO A 62 -5.86 12.75 0.88
N LEU A 63 -4.65 12.38 0.40
CA LEU A 63 -4.23 12.78 -0.94
C LEU A 63 -5.11 12.15 -2.03
N TYR A 64 -5.42 10.87 -1.90
CA TYR A 64 -6.18 10.16 -2.91
C TYR A 64 -7.65 10.62 -3.00
N PRO A 65 -8.41 10.75 -1.89
CA PRO A 65 -9.73 11.39 -1.93
C PRO A 65 -9.74 12.79 -2.54
N TRP A 66 -8.75 13.64 -2.24
CA TRP A 66 -8.64 14.97 -2.83
C TRP A 66 -8.39 14.93 -4.34
N LEU A 67 -7.53 14.04 -4.82
CA LEU A 67 -7.28 13.85 -6.25
C LEU A 67 -8.56 13.44 -6.98
N VAL A 68 -9.27 12.45 -6.44
CA VAL A 68 -10.53 11.95 -7.03
C VAL A 68 -11.61 13.04 -6.97
N ALA A 69 -11.73 13.79 -5.87
CA ALA A 69 -12.68 14.90 -5.75
C ALA A 69 -12.44 16.00 -6.78
N GLY A 70 -11.17 16.35 -7.05
CA GLY A 70 -10.80 17.26 -8.13
C GLY A 70 -11.26 16.74 -9.49
N GLY A 71 -11.07 15.45 -9.75
CA GLY A 71 -11.61 14.78 -10.92
C GLY A 71 -13.15 14.89 -11.02
N ILE A 72 -13.87 14.61 -9.94
CA ILE A 72 -15.34 14.73 -9.91
C ILE A 72 -15.77 16.15 -10.27
N ARG A 73 -15.11 17.18 -9.73
CA ARG A 73 -15.44 18.59 -10.05
C ARG A 73 -15.15 18.97 -11.50
N LEU A 74 -14.09 18.42 -12.11
CA LEU A 74 -13.71 18.71 -13.50
C LEU A 74 -14.61 17.99 -14.51
N PHE A 75 -15.01 16.75 -14.22
CA PHE A 75 -15.73 15.90 -15.18
C PHE A 75 -17.23 15.72 -14.88
N GLY A 76 -17.69 16.16 -13.70
CA GLY A 76 -19.10 16.31 -13.29
C GLY A 76 -19.88 15.02 -13.01
N ASN A 77 -19.57 13.92 -13.68
CA ASN A 77 -20.22 12.62 -13.50
C ASN A 77 -19.17 11.50 -13.41
N GLU A 78 -19.38 10.54 -12.52
CA GLU A 78 -18.53 9.37 -12.27
C GLU A 78 -18.30 8.52 -13.51
N VAL A 79 -19.31 8.39 -14.37
CA VAL A 79 -19.16 7.67 -15.65
C VAL A 79 -18.11 8.38 -16.53
N ARG A 80 -18.13 9.72 -16.56
CA ARG A 80 -17.17 10.53 -17.31
C ARG A 80 -15.79 10.56 -16.66
N LEU A 81 -15.72 10.45 -15.33
CA LEU A 81 -14.45 10.39 -14.59
C LEU A 81 -13.77 9.02 -14.68
N THR A 82 -14.54 7.94 -14.90
CA THR A 82 -14.02 6.56 -14.94
C THR A 82 -12.87 6.42 -15.94
N ILE A 83 -13.01 6.96 -17.15
CA ILE A 83 -11.97 6.87 -18.19
C ILE A 83 -10.72 7.68 -17.82
N PRO A 84 -10.79 9.00 -17.50
CA PRO A 84 -9.63 9.76 -17.05
C PRO A 84 -8.91 9.14 -15.85
N LEU A 85 -9.65 8.64 -14.85
CA LEU A 85 -9.06 8.02 -13.68
C LEU A 85 -8.43 6.65 -13.99
N ALA A 86 -9.04 5.86 -14.88
CA ALA A 86 -8.42 4.63 -15.38
C ALA A 86 -7.13 4.92 -16.16
N LEU A 87 -7.12 5.94 -17.02
CA LEU A 87 -5.92 6.37 -17.75
C LEU A 87 -4.81 6.84 -16.80
N PHE A 88 -5.17 7.56 -15.73
CA PHE A 88 -4.22 7.94 -14.68
C PHE A 88 -3.60 6.70 -14.00
N HIS A 89 -4.41 5.69 -13.67
CA HIS A 89 -3.87 4.45 -13.10
C HIS A 89 -3.04 3.64 -14.10
N VAL A 90 -3.43 3.59 -15.38
CA VAL A 90 -2.61 3.00 -16.46
C VAL A 90 -1.25 3.69 -16.54
N PHE A 91 -1.23 5.03 -16.48
CA PHE A 91 -0.01 5.82 -16.42
C PHE A 91 0.88 5.43 -15.22
N LEU A 92 0.28 5.28 -14.03
CA LEU A 92 1.00 4.87 -12.81
C LEU A 92 1.55 3.44 -12.90
N HIS A 93 0.78 2.49 -13.46
CA HIS A 93 1.29 1.14 -13.72
C HIS A 93 2.43 1.16 -14.74
N GLY A 94 2.35 1.95 -15.81
CA GLY A 94 3.46 2.18 -16.72
C GLY A 94 4.71 2.70 -15.99
N LEU A 95 4.54 3.64 -15.05
CA LEU A 95 5.66 4.15 -14.24
C LEU A 95 6.25 3.05 -13.36
N GLN A 96 5.44 2.18 -12.77
CA GLN A 96 5.93 1.03 -12.00
C GLN A 96 6.88 0.17 -12.84
N PHE A 97 6.53 -0.17 -14.08
CA PHE A 97 7.39 -0.93 -14.99
C PHE A 97 8.73 -0.22 -15.25
N ALA A 98 8.68 1.07 -15.56
CA ALA A 98 9.86 1.85 -15.94
C ALA A 98 10.79 2.15 -14.76
N LEU A 99 10.25 2.28 -13.54
CA LEU A 99 11.01 2.55 -12.33
C LEU A 99 11.74 1.33 -11.78
N LEU A 100 11.24 0.11 -12.02
CA LEU A 100 11.83 -1.12 -11.46
C LEU A 100 13.32 -1.32 -11.78
N PRO A 101 13.81 -1.17 -13.03
CA PRO A 101 15.25 -1.24 -13.32
C PRO A 101 16.08 -0.15 -12.64
N LEU A 102 15.52 1.05 -12.47
CA LEU A 102 16.21 2.16 -11.78
C LEU A 102 16.33 1.89 -10.29
N VAL A 103 15.25 1.41 -9.66
CA VAL A 103 15.25 1.01 -8.25
C VAL A 103 16.16 -0.19 -8.05
N SER A 104 16.14 -1.17 -8.95
CA SER A 104 17.06 -2.31 -8.94
C SER A 104 18.52 -1.85 -8.98
N LEU A 105 18.89 -0.95 -9.90
CA LEU A 105 20.23 -0.39 -9.93
C LEU A 105 20.58 0.31 -8.62
N ARG A 106 19.64 1.09 -8.08
CA ARG A 106 19.86 1.86 -6.86
C ARG A 106 20.11 0.95 -5.66
N LEU A 107 19.29 -0.08 -5.50
CA LEU A 107 19.28 -1.00 -4.35
C LEU A 107 20.32 -2.11 -4.46
N LEU A 108 20.51 -2.66 -5.66
CA LEU A 108 21.24 -3.91 -5.91
C LEU A 108 22.48 -3.72 -6.79
N GLY A 109 22.75 -2.50 -7.29
CA GLY A 109 23.87 -2.22 -8.20
C GLY A 109 23.68 -2.75 -9.62
N ASP A 110 22.54 -3.38 -9.92
CA ASP A 110 22.28 -4.03 -11.21
C ASP A 110 20.86 -3.74 -11.71
N ARG A 111 20.71 -3.39 -12.99
CA ARG A 111 19.41 -3.16 -13.64
C ARG A 111 18.68 -4.46 -14.01
N ARG A 112 19.42 -5.56 -14.23
CA ARG A 112 18.88 -6.84 -14.73
C ARG A 112 17.75 -7.41 -13.85
N PRO A 113 17.89 -7.48 -12.51
CA PRO A 113 16.79 -7.93 -11.65
C PRO A 113 15.51 -7.10 -11.83
N GLY A 114 15.64 -5.79 -12.01
CA GLY A 114 14.51 -4.90 -12.27
C GLY A 114 13.86 -5.09 -13.63
N TYR A 115 14.62 -5.43 -14.67
CA TYR A 115 14.04 -5.82 -15.96
C TYR A 115 13.25 -7.13 -15.84
N VAL A 116 13.78 -8.12 -15.12
CA VAL A 116 13.07 -9.38 -14.85
C VAL A 116 11.80 -9.14 -14.05
N ALA A 117 11.87 -8.31 -13.00
CA ALA A 117 10.71 -7.94 -12.19
C ALA A 117 9.63 -7.23 -13.01
N ALA A 118 10.01 -6.32 -13.92
CA ALA A 118 9.08 -5.69 -14.85
C ALA A 118 8.46 -6.70 -15.83
N GLY A 119 9.25 -7.68 -16.30
CA GLY A 119 8.74 -8.78 -17.12
C GLY A 119 7.70 -9.65 -16.40
N LEU A 120 7.87 -9.89 -15.09
CA LEU A 120 6.89 -10.63 -14.29
C LEU A 120 5.55 -9.89 -14.11
N LEU A 121 5.55 -8.56 -14.21
CA LEU A 121 4.32 -7.75 -14.19
C LEU A 121 3.49 -7.85 -15.48
N VAL A 122 4.00 -8.48 -16.54
CA VAL A 122 3.22 -8.73 -17.78
C VAL A 122 1.99 -9.59 -17.49
N VAL A 123 2.06 -10.44 -16.46
CA VAL A 123 0.94 -11.25 -16.01
C VAL A 123 0.00 -10.40 -15.14
N PRO A 124 -1.34 -10.50 -15.28
CA PRO A 124 -2.27 -9.68 -14.52
C PRO A 124 -2.39 -10.14 -13.06
N LEU A 125 -1.56 -9.57 -12.20
CA LEU A 125 -1.54 -9.90 -10.77
C LEU A 125 -2.67 -9.18 -10.01
N PHE A 126 -2.97 -7.94 -10.38
CA PHE A 126 -3.96 -7.07 -9.72
C PHE A 126 -4.95 -6.50 -10.74
N PRO A 127 -6.23 -6.28 -10.35
CA PRO A 127 -7.15 -5.57 -11.23
C PRO A 127 -6.80 -4.08 -11.21
N LEU A 128 -7.25 -3.34 -12.23
CA LEU A 128 -7.17 -1.89 -12.22
C LEU A 128 -8.24 -1.30 -11.29
N ALA A 129 -7.94 -1.24 -9.99
CA ALA A 129 -8.86 -0.77 -8.97
C ALA A 129 -8.77 0.76 -8.79
N VAL A 130 -9.62 1.50 -9.51
CA VAL A 130 -9.64 2.98 -9.49
C VAL A 130 -10.23 3.56 -8.20
N GLN A 131 -10.73 2.73 -7.29
CA GLN A 131 -11.39 3.14 -6.06
C GLN A 131 -10.40 3.28 -4.90
N ILE A 132 -9.16 2.80 -5.07
CA ILE A 132 -8.14 2.69 -4.01
C ILE A 132 -6.78 3.23 -4.45
N GLU A 133 -5.97 3.66 -3.49
CA GLU A 133 -4.74 4.41 -3.70
C GLU A 133 -3.48 3.55 -3.92
N THR A 134 -3.61 2.23 -3.97
CA THR A 134 -2.48 1.28 -3.83
C THR A 134 -1.39 1.43 -4.88
N ILE A 135 -1.74 1.64 -6.16
CA ILE A 135 -0.75 1.84 -7.21
C ILE A 135 -0.07 3.22 -7.11
N LEU A 136 -0.80 4.26 -6.71
CA LEU A 136 -0.22 5.58 -6.43
C LEU A 136 0.79 5.48 -5.29
N GLN A 137 0.47 4.71 -4.25
CA GLN A 137 1.40 4.43 -3.16
C GLN A 137 2.66 3.70 -3.65
N THR A 138 2.48 2.69 -4.52
CA THR A 138 3.59 1.94 -5.13
C THR A 138 4.55 2.87 -5.85
N VAL A 139 4.05 3.71 -6.77
CA VAL A 139 4.88 4.63 -7.57
C VAL A 139 5.57 5.65 -6.68
N THR A 140 4.85 6.25 -5.73
CA THR A 140 5.42 7.24 -4.82
C THR A 140 6.57 6.64 -3.99
N ILE A 141 6.41 5.41 -3.51
CA ILE A 141 7.45 4.63 -2.84
C ILE A 141 8.68 4.45 -3.76
N LEU A 142 8.47 3.98 -4.99
CA LEU A 142 9.57 3.71 -5.91
C LEU A 142 10.36 4.98 -6.23
N VAL A 143 9.68 6.12 -6.40
CA VAL A 143 10.33 7.42 -6.60
C VAL A 143 11.09 7.85 -5.34
N CYS A 144 10.52 7.68 -4.14
CA CYS A 144 11.22 7.98 -2.88
C CYS A 144 12.56 7.24 -2.77
N LEU A 145 12.61 5.96 -3.18
CA LEU A 145 13.84 5.16 -3.12
C LEU A 145 14.95 5.66 -4.07
N LEU A 146 14.62 6.45 -5.08
CA LEU A 146 15.59 6.96 -6.07
C LEU A 146 16.28 8.26 -5.65
N ILE A 147 15.62 9.11 -4.85
CA ILE A 147 16.16 10.43 -4.49
C ILE A 147 17.06 10.29 -3.27
N PRO A 148 18.34 10.66 -3.26
CA PRO A 148 19.17 10.56 -2.05
C PRO A 148 18.73 11.50 -0.92
N ILE A 149 19.01 11.14 0.33
CA ILE A 149 18.82 12.02 1.50
C ILE A 149 20.14 12.73 1.80
N ALA A 150 20.49 13.72 0.98
CA ALA A 150 21.72 14.50 1.14
C ALA A 150 21.62 15.87 0.49
N ALA A 151 22.35 16.85 1.03
CA ALA A 151 22.48 18.18 0.43
C ALA A 151 21.11 18.78 0.04
N TRP A 152 21.04 19.38 -1.15
CA TRP A 152 19.82 19.99 -1.71
C TRP A 152 18.67 19.00 -1.92
N SER A 153 18.95 17.69 -1.99
CA SER A 153 17.93 16.66 -2.24
C SER A 153 17.21 16.17 -0.97
N ALA A 154 17.69 16.51 0.23
CA ALA A 154 17.07 16.09 1.49
C ALA A 154 15.62 16.64 1.67
N VAL A 155 15.39 17.89 1.28
CA VAL A 155 14.07 18.54 1.36
C VAL A 155 13.08 17.93 0.33
N PRO A 156 13.41 17.84 -0.98
CA PRO A 156 12.57 17.12 -1.95
C PRO A 156 12.28 15.67 -1.54
N ALA A 157 13.27 14.94 -1.02
CA ALA A 157 13.07 13.58 -0.53
C ALA A 157 12.06 13.52 0.63
N ALA A 158 12.12 14.48 1.55
CA ALA A 158 11.19 14.58 2.68
C ALA A 158 9.78 14.95 2.24
N LEU A 159 9.64 15.87 1.28
CA LEU A 159 8.34 16.24 0.72
C LEU A 159 7.69 15.06 -0.02
N LEU A 160 8.45 14.28 -0.79
CA LEU A 160 7.94 13.05 -1.40
C LEU A 160 7.62 11.98 -0.35
N GLY A 161 8.43 11.87 0.71
CA GLY A 161 8.12 11.03 1.86
C GLY A 161 6.78 11.41 2.49
N ALA A 162 6.57 12.70 2.78
CA ALA A 162 5.30 13.21 3.27
C ALA A 162 4.14 12.96 2.30
N LEU A 163 4.35 13.18 0.99
CA LEU A 163 3.35 12.86 -0.04
C LEU A 163 2.94 11.38 0.03
N SER A 164 3.92 10.47 0.15
CA SER A 164 3.64 9.03 0.33
C SER A 164 2.81 8.76 1.58
N LEU A 165 3.11 9.42 2.69
CA LEU A 165 2.31 9.25 3.92
C LEU A 165 0.87 9.75 3.74
N HIS A 166 0.66 10.83 3.00
CA HIS A 166 -0.68 11.35 2.68
C HIS A 166 -1.44 10.52 1.65
N VAL A 167 -0.74 9.67 0.87
CA VAL A 167 -1.37 8.61 0.08
C VAL A 167 -1.75 7.47 1.01
N ASN A 168 -0.78 6.88 1.71
CA ASN A 168 -1.02 5.82 2.67
C ASN A 168 0.05 5.82 3.77
N PRO A 169 -0.33 5.91 5.06
CA PRO A 169 0.59 6.06 6.18
C PRO A 169 1.52 4.86 6.38
N SER A 170 1.18 3.68 5.84
CA SER A 170 2.05 2.50 5.89
C SER A 170 3.39 2.69 5.16
N GLY A 171 3.50 3.70 4.28
CA GLY A 171 4.76 4.11 3.66
C GLY A 171 5.87 4.47 4.66
N ILE A 172 5.51 4.86 5.90
CA ILE A 172 6.48 5.22 6.94
C ILE A 172 7.49 4.10 7.23
N LEU A 173 7.03 2.84 7.16
CA LEU A 173 7.89 1.69 7.43
C LEU A 173 9.05 1.67 6.45
N LEU A 174 8.77 1.88 5.16
CA LEU A 174 9.79 1.89 4.11
C LEU A 174 10.75 3.08 4.22
N LEU A 175 10.23 4.27 4.54
CA LEU A 175 11.07 5.45 4.76
C LEU A 175 12.08 5.20 5.91
N GLY A 176 11.63 4.53 6.97
CA GLY A 176 12.49 4.05 8.06
C GLY A 176 13.55 3.05 7.59
N GLY A 177 13.16 2.04 6.80
CA GLY A 177 14.09 1.07 6.22
C GLY A 177 15.13 1.68 5.30
N TRP A 178 14.75 2.73 4.57
CA TRP A 178 15.63 3.46 3.67
C TRP A 178 16.64 4.34 4.43
N LEU A 179 16.21 5.03 5.48
CA LEU A 179 17.10 5.74 6.42
C LEU A 179 18.07 4.77 7.10
N TRP A 180 17.59 3.60 7.54
CA TRP A 180 18.42 2.56 8.15
C TRP A 180 19.49 2.04 7.19
N TRP A 181 19.14 1.89 5.91
CA TRP A 181 20.09 1.46 4.89
C TRP A 181 21.15 2.51 4.58
N LYS A 182 20.73 3.74 4.29
CA LYS A 182 21.64 4.80 3.81
C LYS A 182 22.43 5.48 4.91
N ARG A 183 21.96 5.43 6.15
CA ARG A 183 22.57 6.07 7.31
C ARG A 183 23.11 7.48 7.01
N PRO A 184 22.29 8.37 6.42
CA PRO A 184 22.77 9.68 6.03
C PRO A 184 23.26 10.46 7.27
N PRO A 185 24.18 11.42 7.11
CA PRO A 185 24.66 12.26 8.20
C PRO A 185 23.51 12.84 9.04
N ARG A 186 23.68 12.92 10.37
CA ARG A 186 22.63 13.35 11.32
C ARG A 186 21.92 14.64 10.91
N ARG A 187 22.65 15.62 10.34
CA ARG A 187 22.06 16.87 9.83
C ARG A 187 21.02 16.66 8.74
N TRP A 188 21.25 15.72 7.81
CA TRP A 188 20.32 15.43 6.73
C TRP A 188 19.13 14.61 7.21
N VAL A 189 19.34 13.71 8.18
CA VAL A 189 18.24 13.04 8.89
C VAL A 189 17.36 14.09 9.58
N ALA A 190 17.95 15.04 10.31
CA ALA A 190 17.21 16.07 11.03
C ALA A 190 16.39 16.95 10.07
N ILE A 191 16.99 17.42 8.97
CA ILE A 191 16.29 18.19 7.93
C ILE A 191 15.17 17.36 7.32
N TYR A 192 15.45 16.11 6.94
CA TYR A 192 14.46 15.22 6.35
C TYR A 192 13.26 15.00 7.30
N SER A 193 13.53 14.63 8.55
CA SER A 193 12.51 14.40 9.57
C SER A 193 11.71 15.66 9.88
N PHE A 194 12.37 16.83 10.01
CA PHE A 194 11.69 18.10 10.26
C PHE A 194 10.77 18.47 9.10
N THR A 195 11.26 18.43 7.86
CA THR A 195 10.45 18.73 6.66
C THR A 195 9.29 17.75 6.51
N LEU A 196 9.52 16.45 6.75
CA LEU A 196 8.47 15.44 6.66
C LEU A 196 7.37 15.67 7.70
N VAL A 197 7.74 15.95 8.95
CA VAL A 197 6.79 16.27 10.02
C VAL A 197 6.05 17.56 9.69
N ALA A 198 6.77 18.63 9.34
CA ALA A 198 6.18 19.92 8.99
C ALA A 198 5.16 19.81 7.85
N ALA A 199 5.44 18.99 6.83
CA ALA A 199 4.50 18.73 5.74
C ALA A 199 3.24 17.95 6.18
N CYS A 200 3.29 17.20 7.27
CA CYS A 200 2.12 16.51 7.86
C CYS A 200 1.35 17.36 8.88
N VAL A 201 1.93 18.48 9.34
CA VAL A 201 1.32 19.35 10.36
C VAL A 201 -0.04 19.92 9.92
N PRO A 202 -0.24 20.45 8.69
CA PRO A 202 -1.53 21.02 8.30
C PRO A 202 -2.69 20.03 8.41
N TRP A 203 -2.48 18.78 7.96
CA TRP A 203 -3.49 17.73 8.08
C TRP A 203 -3.73 17.33 9.54
N THR A 204 -2.66 17.28 10.34
CA THR A 204 -2.74 17.01 11.78
C THR A 204 -3.53 18.11 12.51
N ILE A 205 -3.30 19.38 12.17
CA ILE A 205 -4.07 20.51 12.72
C ILE A 205 -5.54 20.36 12.37
N ARG A 206 -5.88 20.08 11.10
CA ARG A 206 -7.26 19.84 10.68
C ARG A 206 -7.92 18.72 11.49
N ASN A 207 -7.21 17.61 11.70
CA ASN A 207 -7.76 16.50 12.48
C ASN A 207 -7.95 16.89 13.94
N TYR A 208 -6.99 17.61 14.53
CA TYR A 208 -7.11 18.07 15.91
C TYR A 208 -8.28 19.05 16.09
N THR A 209 -8.48 20.01 15.18
CA THR A 209 -9.59 20.96 15.26
C THR A 209 -10.95 20.29 15.03
N THR A 210 -11.00 19.22 14.24
CA THR A 210 -12.25 18.49 13.95
C THR A 210 -12.61 17.50 15.07
N PHE A 211 -11.63 16.80 15.64
CA PHE A 211 -11.85 15.66 16.52
C PHE A 211 -11.40 15.87 17.97
N GLY A 212 -10.64 16.93 18.26
CA GLY A 212 -10.02 17.14 19.57
C GLY A 212 -9.02 16.05 19.96
N LYS A 213 -8.50 15.30 18.98
CA LYS A 213 -7.58 14.16 19.17
C LYS A 213 -6.43 14.23 18.18
N ILE A 214 -5.27 13.75 18.61
CA ILE A 214 -4.09 13.59 17.77
C ILE A 214 -3.94 12.10 17.45
N PHE A 215 -3.86 11.78 16.16
CA PHE A 215 -3.56 10.45 15.64
C PHE A 215 -2.78 10.57 14.33
N PHE A 216 -2.11 9.49 13.93
CA PHE A 216 -1.18 9.49 12.81
C PHE A 216 -1.92 9.42 11.46
N LEU A 217 -2.16 10.59 10.84
CA LEU A 217 -2.76 10.82 9.52
C LEU A 217 -4.18 10.27 9.30
N ARG A 218 -4.46 9.01 9.63
CA ARG A 218 -5.79 8.41 9.60
C ARG A 218 -6.03 7.58 10.85
N ASP A 219 -7.28 7.39 11.24
CA ASP A 219 -7.65 6.78 12.53
C ASP A 219 -8.30 5.40 12.41
N ASN A 220 -8.36 4.80 11.23
CA ASN A 220 -9.16 3.60 10.97
C ASN A 220 -8.66 2.28 11.60
N LEU A 221 -7.43 2.22 12.11
CA LEU A 221 -6.85 0.98 12.67
C LEU A 221 -7.70 0.31 13.78
N PRO A 222 -8.27 1.03 14.76
CA PRO A 222 -9.13 0.45 15.78
C PRO A 222 -10.37 -0.26 15.20
N LEU A 223 -10.99 0.32 14.17
CA LEU A 223 -12.13 -0.29 13.49
C LEU A 223 -11.69 -1.56 12.74
N GLU A 224 -10.59 -1.52 12.01
CA GLU A 224 -10.07 -2.70 11.31
C GLU A 224 -9.75 -3.85 12.28
N LEU A 225 -9.19 -3.54 13.46
CA LEU A 225 -8.96 -4.54 14.51
C LEU A 225 -10.27 -5.10 15.05
N TYR A 226 -11.30 -4.28 15.27
CA TYR A 226 -12.61 -4.70 15.78
C TYR A 226 -13.33 -5.65 14.84
N VAL A 227 -13.41 -5.29 13.55
CA VAL A 227 -14.07 -6.13 12.53
C VAL A 227 -13.31 -7.43 12.27
N SER A 228 -11.98 -7.37 12.42
CA SER A 228 -11.12 -8.54 12.22
C SER A 228 -11.09 -9.47 13.43
N ASN A 229 -11.35 -9.01 14.65
CA ASN A 229 -11.11 -9.79 15.86
C ASN A 229 -12.37 -9.84 16.73
N ASN A 230 -13.25 -10.78 16.39
CA ASN A 230 -14.50 -11.13 17.06
C ASN A 230 -14.83 -12.60 16.76
N ASP A 231 -15.86 -13.14 17.42
CA ASP A 231 -16.19 -14.56 17.33
C ASP A 231 -16.68 -14.99 15.94
N GLU A 232 -17.29 -14.07 15.19
CA GLU A 232 -17.81 -14.29 13.85
C GLU A 232 -16.74 -14.12 12.77
N SER A 233 -15.54 -13.64 13.13
CA SER A 233 -14.57 -13.20 12.13
C SER A 233 -13.88 -14.35 11.41
N GLN A 234 -13.66 -14.14 10.13
CA GLN A 234 -12.88 -15.01 9.24
C GLN A 234 -11.57 -14.33 8.85
N ALA A 235 -10.60 -15.13 8.43
CA ALA A 235 -9.28 -14.61 8.05
C ALA A 235 -9.32 -13.82 6.74
N TYR A 236 -10.12 -14.24 5.75
CA TYR A 236 -10.22 -13.63 4.42
C TYR A 236 -11.40 -12.65 4.33
N THR A 237 -11.15 -11.41 3.90
CA THR A 237 -12.15 -10.31 3.88
C THR A 237 -13.45 -10.71 3.17
N PHE A 238 -13.38 -11.34 2.00
CA PHE A 238 -14.59 -11.69 1.23
C PHE A 238 -15.42 -12.84 1.81
N GLN A 239 -14.86 -13.59 2.77
CA GLN A 239 -15.60 -14.61 3.54
C GLN A 239 -16.00 -14.10 4.92
N ASN A 240 -15.58 -12.88 5.27
CA ASN A 240 -15.79 -12.32 6.59
C ASN A 240 -17.18 -11.68 6.66
N SER A 241 -18.22 -12.50 6.82
CA SER A 241 -19.59 -12.02 6.98
C SER A 241 -19.77 -11.09 8.18
N SER A 242 -18.82 -11.10 9.14
CA SER A 242 -18.77 -10.11 10.23
C SER A 242 -18.75 -8.67 9.70
N LEU A 243 -18.21 -8.40 8.51
CA LEU A 243 -18.23 -7.06 7.91
C LEU A 243 -19.65 -6.47 7.83
N LEU A 244 -20.63 -7.30 7.52
CA LEU A 244 -22.03 -6.87 7.38
C LEU A 244 -22.64 -6.39 8.70
N ARG A 245 -22.11 -6.86 9.83
CA ARG A 245 -22.62 -6.55 11.18
C ARG A 245 -21.75 -5.54 11.91
N TYR A 246 -20.43 -5.59 11.73
CA TYR A 246 -19.43 -4.89 12.54
C TYR A 246 -18.80 -3.68 11.82
N HIS A 247 -19.00 -3.50 10.50
CA HIS A 247 -18.41 -2.38 9.75
C HIS A 247 -19.47 -1.33 9.37
N PRO A 248 -19.27 -0.03 9.66
CA PRO A 248 -20.23 1.04 9.33
C PRO A 248 -20.57 1.19 7.84
N ASP A 249 -19.71 0.72 6.95
CA ASP A 249 -20.00 0.72 5.50
C ASP A 249 -21.10 -0.27 5.09
N PHE A 250 -21.48 -1.21 5.96
CA PHE A 250 -22.53 -2.20 5.70
C PHE A 250 -23.60 -2.25 6.81
N SER A 251 -23.21 -1.98 8.05
CA SER A 251 -24.07 -2.09 9.22
C SER A 251 -24.69 -0.74 9.58
N LEU A 252 -26.02 -0.66 9.50
CA LEU A 252 -26.77 0.53 9.88
C LEU A 252 -26.54 0.91 11.35
N SER A 253 -26.49 -0.07 12.25
CA SER A 253 -26.27 0.19 13.68
C SER A 253 -24.88 0.76 13.95
N GLU A 254 -23.84 0.22 13.30
CA GLU A 254 -22.47 0.74 13.45
C GLU A 254 -22.35 2.16 12.85
N ALA A 255 -23.01 2.44 11.73
CA ALA A 255 -23.04 3.78 11.16
C ALA A 255 -23.80 4.78 12.04
N GLN A 256 -24.89 4.36 12.68
CA GLN A 256 -25.62 5.16 13.68
C GLN A 256 -24.75 5.45 14.91
N ASP A 257 -23.97 4.47 15.38
CA ASP A 257 -23.02 4.68 16.48
C ASP A 257 -21.96 5.73 16.10
N VAL A 258 -21.41 5.68 14.87
CA VAL A 258 -20.49 6.73 14.39
C VAL A 258 -21.17 8.09 14.40
N GLN A 259 -22.40 8.18 13.89
CA GLN A 259 -23.14 9.44 13.80
C GLN A 259 -23.47 10.03 15.19
N GLN A 260 -23.83 9.19 16.16
CA GLN A 260 -24.22 9.61 17.51
C GLN A 260 -23.01 9.94 18.40
N MET A 261 -21.95 9.15 18.31
CA MET A 261 -20.76 9.29 19.16
C MET A 261 -19.72 10.26 18.58
N GLY A 262 -19.70 10.41 17.25
CA GLY A 262 -18.59 10.99 16.50
C GLY A 262 -17.46 9.98 16.26
N GLU A 263 -16.78 10.10 15.12
CA GLU A 263 -15.78 9.13 14.65
C GLU A 263 -14.67 8.84 15.67
N ALA A 264 -14.07 9.87 16.27
CA ALA A 264 -12.96 9.68 17.21
C ALA A 264 -13.38 8.90 18.48
N ALA A 265 -14.58 9.14 18.99
CA ALA A 265 -15.10 8.42 20.15
C ALA A 265 -15.48 6.98 19.78
N TYR A 266 -16.10 6.80 18.61
CA TYR A 266 -16.39 5.49 18.04
C TYR A 266 -15.12 4.64 17.84
N MET A 267 -14.07 5.19 17.22
CA MET A 267 -12.79 4.51 17.02
C MET A 267 -12.13 4.13 18.36
N ALA A 268 -12.18 5.04 19.35
CA ALA A 268 -11.68 4.74 20.69
C ALA A 268 -12.45 3.58 21.34
N ASP A 269 -13.77 3.54 21.17
CA ASP A 269 -14.62 2.45 21.67
C ASP A 269 -14.33 1.11 21.00
N ARG A 270 -14.36 1.06 19.66
CA ARG A 270 -14.05 -0.15 18.89
C ARG A 270 -12.64 -0.66 19.16
N GLY A 271 -11.67 0.24 19.33
CA GLY A 271 -10.32 -0.11 19.75
C GLY A 271 -10.26 -0.76 21.14
N ARG A 272 -11.04 -0.28 22.11
CA ARG A 272 -11.14 -0.93 23.43
C ARG A 272 -11.77 -2.32 23.33
N ARG A 273 -12.87 -2.46 22.59
CA ARG A 273 -13.56 -3.76 22.40
C ARG A 273 -12.66 -4.78 21.70
N ALA A 274 -11.98 -4.37 20.62
CA ALA A 274 -11.04 -5.23 19.92
C ALA A 274 -9.91 -5.72 20.84
N ARG A 275 -9.31 -4.81 21.63
CA ARG A 275 -8.28 -5.18 22.60
C ARG A 275 -8.81 -6.15 23.66
N ALA A 276 -9.98 -5.86 24.24
CA ALA A 276 -10.60 -6.73 25.24
C ALA A 276 -10.90 -8.13 24.68
N TRP A 277 -11.36 -8.23 23.44
CA TRP A 277 -11.58 -9.51 22.77
C TRP A 277 -10.25 -10.25 22.54
N ILE A 278 -9.22 -9.57 22.03
CA ILE A 278 -7.88 -10.18 21.81
C ILE A 278 -7.30 -10.73 23.11
N THR A 279 -7.43 -10.00 24.22
CA THR A 279 -6.91 -10.43 25.52
C THR A 279 -7.70 -11.59 26.13
N SER A 280 -9.01 -11.67 25.86
CA SER A 280 -9.87 -12.75 26.36
C SER A 280 -9.85 -14.01 25.47
N HIS A 281 -9.46 -13.87 24.19
CA HIS A 281 -9.47 -14.95 23.20
C HIS A 281 -8.10 -15.15 22.51
N PRO A 282 -6.98 -15.30 23.25
CA PRO A 282 -5.64 -15.34 22.66
C PRO A 282 -5.46 -16.49 21.67
N GLN A 283 -6.04 -17.67 21.93
CA GLN A 283 -5.94 -18.81 21.02
C GLN A 283 -6.64 -18.54 19.69
N ARG A 284 -7.86 -17.98 19.71
CA ARG A 284 -8.60 -17.65 18.49
C ARG A 284 -7.90 -16.53 17.71
N PHE A 285 -7.39 -15.52 18.40
CA PHE A 285 -6.57 -14.48 17.78
C PHE A 285 -5.36 -15.06 17.06
N LEU A 286 -4.60 -15.95 17.68
CA LEU A 286 -3.44 -16.61 17.05
C LEU A 286 -3.83 -17.45 15.83
N GLN A 287 -4.95 -18.18 15.88
CA GLN A 287 -5.47 -18.93 14.73
C GLN A 287 -5.78 -18.00 13.55
N LEU A 288 -6.50 -16.91 13.80
CA LEU A 288 -6.83 -15.92 12.79
C LEU A 288 -5.57 -15.27 12.21
N SER A 289 -4.61 -14.90 13.06
CA SER A 289 -3.35 -14.30 12.63
C SER A 289 -2.48 -15.25 11.82
N ALA A 290 -2.38 -16.52 12.19
CA ALA A 290 -1.67 -17.53 11.41
C ALA A 290 -2.33 -17.73 10.02
N ALA A 291 -3.66 -17.81 9.98
CA ALA A 291 -4.40 -17.91 8.73
C ALA A 291 -4.20 -16.68 7.83
N ARG A 292 -4.18 -15.47 8.41
CA ARG A 292 -3.90 -14.21 7.70
C ARG A 292 -2.46 -14.15 7.20
N ALA A 293 -1.49 -14.58 8.00
CA ALA A 293 -0.10 -14.66 7.58
C ALA A 293 0.06 -15.59 6.37
N TRP A 294 -0.63 -16.74 6.39
CA TRP A 294 -0.68 -17.64 5.23
C TRP A 294 -1.34 -16.98 4.02
N LEU A 295 -2.53 -16.40 4.18
CA LEU A 295 -3.28 -15.77 3.07
C LEU A 295 -2.58 -14.53 2.50
N TYR A 296 -1.79 -13.82 3.31
CA TYR A 296 -0.98 -12.71 2.83
C TYR A 296 0.06 -13.21 1.82
N TRP A 297 0.76 -14.31 2.09
CA TRP A 297 1.76 -14.85 1.17
C TRP A 297 1.16 -15.73 0.06
N PHE A 298 0.09 -16.44 0.35
CA PHE A 298 -0.59 -17.40 -0.54
C PHE A 298 -2.09 -17.08 -0.63
N PRO A 299 -2.46 -15.98 -1.31
CA PRO A 299 -3.83 -15.50 -1.33
C PRO A 299 -4.77 -16.45 -2.08
N ARG A 300 -5.95 -16.66 -1.51
CA ARG A 300 -7.04 -17.43 -2.14
C ARG A 300 -8.11 -16.48 -2.67
N ILE A 301 -8.06 -16.17 -3.97
CA ILE A 301 -9.03 -15.28 -4.62
C ILE A 301 -10.19 -16.11 -5.16
N ILE A 302 -11.30 -16.15 -4.42
CA ILE A 302 -12.46 -17.03 -4.72
C ILE A 302 -13.01 -16.81 -6.14
N LYS A 303 -13.29 -15.55 -6.52
CA LYS A 303 -13.88 -15.24 -7.84
C LYS A 303 -12.94 -15.57 -9.01
N ARG A 304 -11.62 -15.61 -8.77
CA ARG A 304 -10.59 -15.79 -9.80
C ARG A 304 -9.39 -16.57 -9.22
N PRO A 305 -9.53 -17.89 -8.98
CA PRO A 305 -8.54 -18.68 -8.24
C PRO A 305 -7.17 -18.72 -8.93
N TRP A 306 -7.15 -18.68 -10.26
CA TRP A 306 -5.93 -18.59 -11.05
C TRP A 306 -5.06 -17.38 -10.68
N ARG A 307 -5.66 -16.25 -10.27
CA ARG A 307 -4.91 -15.07 -9.80
C ARG A 307 -4.20 -15.32 -8.47
N GLY A 308 -4.90 -15.99 -7.55
CA GLY A 308 -4.31 -16.43 -6.29
C GLY A 308 -3.13 -17.38 -6.51
N ALA A 309 -3.28 -18.29 -7.47
CA ALA A 309 -2.20 -19.19 -7.89
C ALA A 309 -1.01 -18.41 -8.47
N LEU A 310 -1.23 -17.43 -9.35
CA LEU A 310 -0.15 -16.58 -9.88
C LEU A 310 0.59 -15.81 -8.78
N LEU A 311 -0.12 -15.16 -7.86
CA LEU A 311 0.50 -14.46 -6.72
C LEU A 311 1.28 -15.43 -5.82
N SER A 312 0.80 -16.66 -5.65
CA SER A 312 1.48 -17.71 -4.91
C SER A 312 2.76 -18.16 -5.64
N ILE A 313 2.71 -18.34 -6.96
CA ILE A 313 3.89 -18.65 -7.79
C ILE A 313 4.91 -17.51 -7.69
N MET A 314 4.50 -16.25 -7.81
CA MET A 314 5.39 -15.10 -7.64
C MET A 314 6.07 -15.09 -6.26
N THR A 315 5.32 -15.49 -5.23
CA THR A 315 5.86 -15.61 -3.87
C THR A 315 6.92 -16.71 -3.81
N ILE A 316 6.65 -17.89 -4.35
CA ILE A 316 7.60 -19.01 -4.40
C ILE A 316 8.88 -18.62 -5.15
N LEU A 317 8.73 -18.02 -6.33
CA LEU A 317 9.87 -17.54 -7.14
C LEU A 317 10.70 -16.48 -6.40
N SER A 318 10.08 -15.71 -5.50
CA SER A 318 10.77 -14.70 -4.72
C SER A 318 11.54 -15.26 -3.52
N LEU A 319 11.23 -16.46 -3.01
CA LEU A 319 11.82 -17.01 -1.77
C LEU A 319 13.35 -17.08 -1.79
N PRO A 320 14.02 -17.58 -2.85
CA PRO A 320 15.49 -17.59 -2.88
C PRO A 320 16.06 -16.17 -2.83
N GLY A 321 15.42 -15.22 -3.51
CA GLY A 321 15.84 -13.83 -3.52
C GLY A 321 15.64 -13.14 -2.18
N MET A 322 14.51 -13.41 -1.51
CA MET A 322 14.23 -12.94 -0.16
C MET A 322 15.30 -13.44 0.81
N TYR A 323 15.72 -14.71 0.69
CA TYR A 323 16.80 -15.27 1.48
C TYR A 323 18.14 -14.58 1.19
N LEU A 324 18.49 -14.35 -0.08
CA LEU A 324 19.73 -13.65 -0.45
C LEU A 324 19.74 -12.19 0.04
N LEU A 325 18.58 -11.54 0.05
CA LEU A 325 18.41 -10.12 0.43
C LEU A 325 18.02 -9.92 1.92
N ARG A 326 18.00 -10.98 2.73
CA ARG A 326 17.53 -10.97 4.13
C ARG A 326 18.30 -10.05 5.08
N ARG A 327 19.45 -9.51 4.65
CA ARG A 327 20.26 -8.56 5.43
C ARG A 327 20.15 -7.13 4.91
N HIS A 328 19.51 -6.91 3.76
CA HIS A 328 19.36 -5.58 3.19
C HIS A 328 18.19 -4.85 3.87
N PRO A 329 18.39 -3.72 4.58
CA PRO A 329 17.37 -3.10 5.42
C PRO A 329 16.04 -2.77 4.76
N VAL A 330 16.09 -2.28 3.52
CA VAL A 330 14.87 -2.00 2.73
C VAL A 330 14.05 -3.28 2.55
N PHE A 331 14.68 -4.39 2.17
CA PHE A 331 14.00 -5.67 1.98
C PHE A 331 13.57 -6.30 3.30
N VAL A 332 14.36 -6.18 4.38
CA VAL A 332 13.95 -6.60 5.74
C VAL A 332 12.67 -5.89 6.16
N THR A 333 12.62 -4.58 5.96
CA THR A 333 11.43 -3.78 6.29
C THR A 333 10.21 -4.27 5.52
N VAL A 334 10.36 -4.53 4.22
CA VAL A 334 9.24 -4.97 3.37
C VAL A 334 8.82 -6.42 3.64
N PHE A 335 9.75 -7.32 3.93
CA PHE A 335 9.46 -8.74 4.09
C PHE A 335 9.09 -9.14 5.52
N MET A 336 9.59 -8.41 6.52
CA MET A 336 9.42 -8.77 7.94
C MET A 336 8.58 -7.78 8.73
N VAL A 337 8.61 -6.49 8.40
CA VAL A 337 7.94 -5.45 9.21
C VAL A 337 6.58 -5.08 8.61
N TYR A 338 6.55 -4.78 7.31
CA TYR A 338 5.32 -4.38 6.61
C TYR A 338 4.18 -5.42 6.71
N PRO A 339 4.43 -6.73 6.52
CA PRO A 339 3.36 -7.73 6.57
C PRO A 339 2.72 -7.89 7.95
N LEU A 340 3.43 -7.57 9.04
CA LEU A 340 2.91 -7.72 10.41
C LEU A 340 1.63 -6.92 10.63
N LEU A 341 1.52 -5.74 10.03
CA LEU A 341 0.32 -4.91 10.08
C LEU A 341 -0.92 -5.69 9.59
N TYR A 342 -0.73 -6.52 8.57
CA TYR A 342 -1.78 -7.30 7.90
C TYR A 342 -1.97 -8.70 8.48
N TYR A 343 -1.18 -9.11 9.47
CA TYR A 343 -1.40 -10.37 10.19
C TYR A 343 -2.45 -10.22 11.30
N PHE A 344 -2.75 -8.99 11.71
CA PHE A 344 -3.70 -8.71 12.80
C PHE A 344 -5.06 -8.20 12.32
N ILE A 345 -5.16 -7.86 11.03
CA ILE A 345 -6.42 -7.44 10.38
C ILE A 345 -6.77 -8.39 9.23
N GLN A 346 -8.02 -8.35 8.79
CA GLN A 346 -8.56 -9.16 7.68
C GLN A 346 -7.62 -9.18 6.47
N ALA A 347 -7.49 -10.36 5.84
CA ALA A 347 -6.61 -10.56 4.70
C ALA A 347 -7.28 -10.14 3.39
N ASP A 348 -6.65 -9.19 2.69
CA ASP A 348 -6.99 -8.80 1.33
C ASP A 348 -5.73 -8.80 0.46
N SER A 349 -5.85 -9.31 -0.76
CA SER A 349 -4.77 -9.29 -1.74
C SER A 349 -4.22 -7.87 -2.02
N ARG A 350 -5.07 -6.84 -1.95
CA ARG A 350 -4.71 -5.44 -2.24
C ARG A 350 -3.59 -4.92 -1.32
N TYR A 351 -3.50 -5.44 -0.09
CA TYR A 351 -2.47 -5.04 0.87
C TYR A 351 -1.05 -5.39 0.43
N ARG A 352 -0.89 -6.32 -0.53
CA ARG A 352 0.43 -6.62 -1.08
C ARG A 352 0.85 -5.68 -2.20
N GLN A 353 -0.11 -5.07 -2.90
CA GLN A 353 0.16 -4.34 -4.14
C GLN A 353 1.21 -3.24 -3.95
N PRO A 354 1.17 -2.40 -2.89
CA PRO A 354 2.17 -1.34 -2.69
C PRO A 354 3.62 -1.81 -2.55
N PHE A 355 3.82 -3.09 -2.23
CA PHE A 355 5.14 -3.66 -1.92
C PHE A 355 5.50 -4.88 -2.77
N LEU A 356 4.61 -5.29 -3.69
CA LEU A 356 4.85 -6.41 -4.60
C LEU A 356 6.13 -6.23 -5.41
N TRP A 357 6.49 -4.98 -5.74
CA TRP A 357 7.74 -4.63 -6.39
C TRP A 357 8.97 -5.29 -5.72
N ALA A 358 8.99 -5.39 -4.39
CA ALA A 358 10.11 -5.97 -3.66
C ALA A 358 10.17 -7.50 -3.82
N THR A 359 9.02 -8.19 -3.81
CA THR A 359 8.96 -9.63 -4.09
C THR A 359 9.36 -9.94 -5.53
N LEU A 360 8.96 -9.11 -6.49
CA LEU A 360 9.34 -9.29 -7.90
C LEU A 360 10.82 -9.00 -8.12
N LEU A 361 11.38 -7.97 -7.48
CA LEU A 361 12.82 -7.70 -7.50
C LEU A 361 13.61 -8.84 -6.87
N ALA A 362 13.14 -9.42 -5.76
CA ALA A 362 13.78 -10.58 -5.16
C ALA A 362 13.79 -11.78 -6.12
N ALA A 363 12.66 -12.08 -6.77
CA ALA A 363 12.60 -13.12 -7.80
C ALA A 363 13.58 -12.86 -8.96
N GLY A 364 13.60 -11.62 -9.46
CA GLY A 364 14.55 -11.19 -10.50
C GLY A 364 16.01 -11.31 -10.07
N PHE A 365 16.32 -10.97 -8.82
CA PHE A 365 17.67 -11.05 -8.27
C PHE A 365 18.15 -12.50 -8.17
N ALA A 366 17.29 -13.39 -7.66
CA ALA A 366 17.57 -14.81 -7.62
C ALA A 366 17.80 -15.41 -9.01
N PHE A 367 16.94 -15.04 -9.98
CA PHE A 367 17.08 -15.47 -11.37
C PHE A 367 18.42 -15.03 -11.96
N CYS A 368 18.79 -13.75 -11.83
CA CYS A 368 20.06 -13.24 -12.33
C CYS A 368 21.27 -13.89 -11.64
N ALA A 369 21.20 -14.12 -10.32
CA ALA A 369 22.26 -14.80 -9.57
C ALA A 369 22.45 -16.25 -10.05
N ALA A 370 21.36 -16.98 -10.27
CA ALA A 370 21.41 -18.34 -10.80
C ALA A 370 21.96 -18.37 -12.24
N PHE A 371 21.53 -17.44 -13.08
CA PHE A 371 21.97 -17.32 -14.47
C PHE A 371 23.47 -17.02 -14.59
N ASN A 372 24.00 -16.08 -13.79
CA ASN A 372 25.43 -15.78 -13.77
C ASN A 372 26.26 -16.98 -13.29
N ARG A 373 25.78 -17.74 -12.29
CA ARG A 373 26.42 -18.98 -11.83
C ARG A 373 26.47 -20.03 -12.93
N TRP A 374 25.38 -20.20 -13.68
CA TRP A 374 25.31 -21.15 -14.79
C TRP A 374 26.28 -20.80 -15.94
N ARG A 375 26.47 -19.51 -16.24
CA ARG A 375 27.42 -19.06 -17.28
C ARG A 375 28.90 -19.16 -16.89
N GLY A 376 29.22 -19.51 -15.65
CA GLY A 376 30.60 -19.56 -15.17
C GLY A 376 31.19 -18.19 -14.82
N ASP A 377 30.39 -17.12 -14.80
CA ASP A 377 30.79 -15.76 -14.38
C ASP A 377 30.94 -15.64 -12.84
N GLY A 378 31.35 -16.73 -12.20
CA GLY A 378 31.27 -16.95 -10.77
C GLY A 378 32.41 -16.32 -9.98
N THR A 379 32.45 -14.99 -9.83
CA THR A 379 33.30 -14.37 -8.77
C THR A 379 32.89 -12.99 -8.23
N ALA A 380 31.87 -12.26 -8.73
CA ALA A 380 31.63 -10.88 -8.24
C ALA A 380 30.29 -10.64 -7.52
N ALA A 381 29.16 -11.17 -8.02
CA ALA A 381 27.84 -10.63 -7.62
C ALA A 381 27.29 -11.13 -6.26
N THR A 382 27.78 -12.26 -5.73
CA THR A 382 27.24 -12.83 -4.47
C THR A 382 27.95 -12.33 -3.21
N ALA A 383 29.16 -11.79 -3.33
CA ALA A 383 29.93 -11.27 -2.19
C ALA A 383 29.44 -9.89 -1.76
N GLU A 384 29.16 -8.97 -2.70
CA GLU A 384 28.73 -7.60 -2.36
C GLU A 384 27.28 -7.50 -1.84
N ALA A 385 26.38 -8.39 -2.28
CA ALA A 385 24.99 -8.36 -1.77
C ALA A 385 24.85 -9.00 -0.37
N SER A 386 25.75 -9.91 0.00
CA SER A 386 25.76 -10.58 1.30
C SER A 386 26.65 -9.88 2.35
N GLY A 387 27.58 -9.05 1.89
CA GLY A 387 28.41 -8.15 2.69
C GLY A 387 28.40 -6.76 2.07
N TYR A 388 27.64 -5.84 2.67
CA TYR A 388 27.64 -4.40 2.40
C TYR A 388 29.02 -3.85 2.02
N PRO A 389 29.20 -3.30 0.80
CA PRO A 389 30.23 -2.31 0.55
C PRO A 389 29.62 -0.91 0.82
N LEU A 390 30.22 -0.19 1.75
CA LEU A 390 29.96 1.24 2.01
C LEU A 390 30.34 2.06 0.76
N PRO A 391 29.56 3.10 0.44
CA PRO A 391 29.97 4.45 0.84
C PRO A 391 28.97 5.15 1.75
#